data_AF-Q8MV82-F1
#
_entry.id   AF-Q8MV82-F1
#
_cell.length_a   1.000
_cell.length_b   1.000
_cell.length_c   1.000
_cell.angle_alpha   90.00
_cell.angle_beta   90.00
_cell.angle_gamma   90.00
#
_symmetry.space_group_name_H-M   'P 1'
#
loop_
_entity.id
_entity.type
_entity.pdbx_description
1 polymer ?
#
loop_
_entity_poly.entity_id
_entity_poly.type
_entity_poly.pdbx_seq_one_letter_code
_entity_poly.pdbx_strand_id
1 'polypeptide(L)'
;TNEKLQQFFNHHMFVLEQEEYRREGIEWEFIDFGLDLEGTIDLIEKPMGVLAMLEEECIVPKGNDTSFLSKLIETHLGKSPQFGKPSIGGKKKQTDVPPPHFEVHHYAGTVGYNVTGWLDKNKDPLNDSVVQVFSKSGCKLMAEIFFIPPEPAGGAGKKKKGTSQQMISGYYKGQLNNLMTTLRNTHPHFIRCIIPNEKKAAGVVEAPLVLHQLR
;
A
#
# COMPACT_ATOMS: atom_id res chain seq x y z
N THR A 1 2.34 -2.70 0.31
CA THR A 1 3.69 -3.30 0.21
C THR A 1 3.95 -4.31 1.30
N ASN A 2 4.14 -3.93 2.56
CA ASN A 2 4.60 -4.84 3.62
C ASN A 2 3.74 -6.11 3.77
N GLU A 3 2.41 -6.01 3.81
CA GLU A 3 1.53 -7.21 3.82
C GLU A 3 1.88 -8.22 2.70
N LYS A 4 2.14 -7.76 1.47
CA LYS A 4 2.46 -8.62 0.32
C LYS A 4 3.87 -9.20 0.39
N LEU A 5 4.82 -8.50 1.02
CA LEU A 5 6.16 -9.03 1.30
C LEU A 5 6.12 -10.05 2.44
N GLN A 6 5.29 -9.83 3.46
CA GLN A 6 5.07 -10.78 4.55
C GLN A 6 4.31 -12.02 4.07
N GLN A 7 3.24 -11.87 3.27
CA GLN A 7 2.52 -13.00 2.67
C GLN A 7 3.42 -13.78 1.69
N PHE A 8 4.33 -13.10 0.97
CA PHE A 8 5.35 -13.75 0.14
C PHE A 8 6.40 -14.49 0.98
N PHE A 9 6.86 -13.92 2.10
CA PHE A 9 7.73 -14.61 3.06
C PHE A 9 7.03 -15.85 3.65
N ASN A 10 5.81 -15.71 4.18
CA ASN A 10 5.03 -16.82 4.71
C ASN A 10 4.88 -17.93 3.66
N HIS A 11 4.37 -17.58 2.47
CA HIS A 11 4.18 -18.54 1.38
C HIS A 11 5.50 -19.22 0.98
N HIS A 12 6.59 -18.47 0.79
CA HIS A 12 7.86 -19.06 0.36
C HIS A 12 8.49 -19.94 1.44
N MET A 13 8.54 -19.45 2.69
CA MET A 13 9.17 -20.17 3.81
C MET A 13 8.37 -21.41 4.21
N PHE A 14 7.03 -21.39 4.14
CA PHE A 14 6.21 -22.54 4.52
C PHE A 14 5.87 -23.50 3.38
N VAL A 15 5.82 -23.05 2.11
CA VAL A 15 5.53 -23.96 0.99
C VAL A 15 6.78 -24.67 0.51
N LEU A 16 7.93 -23.99 0.34
CA LEU A 16 9.15 -24.67 -0.09
C LEU A 16 9.64 -25.69 0.95
N GLU A 17 9.58 -25.36 2.24
CA GLU A 17 9.97 -26.30 3.31
C GLU A 17 9.11 -27.58 3.27
N GLN A 18 7.81 -27.46 2.98
CA GLN A 18 6.90 -28.60 2.87
C GLN A 18 6.99 -29.33 1.51
N GLU A 19 7.47 -28.67 0.45
CA GLU A 19 7.85 -29.32 -0.80
C GLU A 19 9.18 -30.09 -0.66
N GLU A 20 10.13 -29.55 0.11
CA GLU A 20 11.40 -30.17 0.48
C GLU A 20 11.17 -31.44 1.32
N TYR A 21 10.38 -31.35 2.39
CA TYR A 21 9.98 -32.51 3.21
C TYR A 21 9.31 -33.62 2.37
N ARG A 22 8.44 -33.23 1.43
CA ARG A 22 7.81 -34.17 0.49
C ARG A 22 8.83 -34.80 -0.47
N ARG A 23 9.86 -34.07 -0.90
CA ARG A 23 10.90 -34.60 -1.80
C ARG A 23 11.83 -35.58 -1.09
N GLU A 24 12.20 -35.30 0.16
CA GLU A 24 13.01 -36.18 1.01
C GLU A 24 12.22 -37.36 1.60
N GLY A 25 10.91 -37.45 1.35
CA GLY A 25 10.05 -38.56 1.78
C GLY A 25 9.72 -38.56 3.27
N ILE A 26 9.81 -37.40 3.93
CA ILE A 26 9.50 -37.22 5.35
C ILE A 26 7.97 -37.22 5.53
N GLU A 27 7.46 -38.05 6.44
CA GLU A 27 6.05 -37.97 6.86
C GLU A 27 5.80 -36.66 7.62
N TRP A 28 5.13 -35.73 6.94
CA TRP A 28 4.77 -34.41 7.46
C TRP A 28 3.33 -34.10 7.08
N GLU A 29 2.49 -33.77 8.07
CA GLU A 29 1.13 -33.29 7.81
C GLU A 29 1.20 -31.90 7.17
N PHE A 30 0.56 -31.71 6.00
CA PHE A 30 0.61 -30.41 5.33
C PHE A 30 -0.17 -29.36 6.13
N ILE A 31 0.56 -28.44 6.75
CA ILE A 31 0.00 -27.30 7.47
C ILE A 31 -0.19 -26.18 6.44
N ASP A 32 -1.45 -25.82 6.19
CA ASP A 32 -1.75 -24.59 5.46
C ASP A 32 -1.53 -23.39 6.39
N PHE A 33 -0.37 -22.75 6.24
CA PHE A 33 -0.01 -21.51 6.93
C PHE A 33 -0.70 -20.25 6.34
N GLY A 34 -1.66 -20.46 5.43
CA GLY A 34 -2.78 -19.55 5.25
C GLY A 34 -2.56 -18.38 4.30
N LEU A 35 -3.67 -17.95 3.72
CA LEU A 35 -3.83 -16.64 3.09
C LEU A 35 -4.22 -15.58 4.14
N ASP A 36 -3.65 -15.67 5.36
CA ASP A 36 -4.02 -14.88 6.54
C ASP A 36 -3.96 -13.37 6.29
N LEU A 37 -2.99 -12.92 5.48
CA LEU A 37 -2.83 -11.50 5.15
C LEU A 37 -3.55 -11.10 3.86
N GLU A 38 -4.02 -12.07 3.07
CA GLU A 38 -4.76 -11.80 1.82
C GLU A 38 -6.03 -11.00 2.10
N GLY A 39 -6.69 -11.19 3.25
CA GLY A 39 -7.83 -10.35 3.65
C GLY A 39 -7.48 -8.86 3.81
N THR A 40 -6.28 -8.53 4.31
CA THR A 40 -5.80 -7.14 4.43
C THR A 40 -5.27 -6.63 3.08
N ILE A 41 -4.64 -7.48 2.28
CA ILE A 41 -4.20 -7.18 0.91
C ILE A 41 -5.41 -6.86 0.02
N ASP A 42 -6.49 -7.64 0.13
CA ASP A 42 -7.75 -7.49 -0.60
C ASP A 42 -8.46 -6.20 -0.27
N LEU A 43 -8.62 -5.92 1.03
CA LEU A 43 -9.19 -4.68 1.53
C LEU A 43 -8.49 -3.46 0.93
N ILE A 44 -7.18 -3.53 0.67
CA ILE A 44 -6.40 -2.44 0.10
C ILE A 44 -6.45 -2.43 -1.45
N GLU A 45 -6.22 -3.58 -2.10
CA GLU A 45 -5.90 -3.66 -3.53
C GLU A 45 -6.99 -4.24 -4.45
N LYS A 46 -7.94 -5.08 -3.99
CA LYS A 46 -8.94 -5.68 -4.88
C LYS A 46 -9.93 -4.61 -5.40
N PRO A 47 -10.73 -4.90 -6.45
CA PRO A 47 -11.86 -4.05 -6.84
C PRO A 47 -12.78 -3.81 -5.63
N MET A 48 -13.32 -2.59 -5.48
CA MET A 48 -14.01 -2.11 -4.28
C MET A 48 -13.15 -2.05 -2.99
N GLY A 49 -11.82 -2.22 -3.06
CA GLY A 49 -10.89 -1.96 -1.96
C GLY A 49 -10.44 -0.48 -1.88
N VAL A 50 -9.75 -0.12 -0.80
CA VAL A 50 -9.34 1.25 -0.42
C VAL A 50 -8.75 2.04 -1.60
N LEU A 51 -7.80 1.45 -2.35
CA LEU A 51 -7.14 2.16 -3.46
C LEU A 51 -8.07 2.37 -4.66
N ALA A 52 -8.91 1.37 -4.99
CA ALA A 52 -9.87 1.49 -6.09
C ALA A 52 -10.97 2.52 -5.79
N MET A 53 -11.44 2.58 -4.54
CA MET A 53 -12.41 3.57 -4.10
C MET A 53 -11.82 4.99 -4.04
N LEU A 54 -10.54 5.12 -3.70
CA LEU A 54 -9.83 6.40 -3.74
C LEU A 54 -9.67 6.90 -5.19
N GLU A 55 -9.37 6.00 -6.13
CA GLU A 55 -9.29 6.31 -7.56
C GLU A 55 -10.65 6.74 -8.13
N GLU A 56 -11.73 6.06 -7.76
CA GLU A 56 -13.10 6.46 -8.14
C GLU A 56 -13.46 7.85 -7.60
N GLU A 57 -13.25 8.12 -6.31
CA GLU A 57 -13.63 9.43 -5.75
C GLU A 57 -12.79 10.58 -6.32
N CYS A 58 -11.55 10.31 -6.76
CA CYS A 58 -10.72 11.30 -7.44
C CYS A 58 -11.27 11.77 -8.80
N ILE A 59 -12.09 10.96 -9.50
CA ILE A 59 -12.77 11.39 -10.74
C ILE A 59 -14.17 11.99 -10.52
N VAL A 60 -14.72 11.95 -9.30
CA VAL A 60 -16.04 12.52 -9.00
C VAL A 60 -15.96 14.06 -9.03
N PRO A 61 -16.79 14.78 -9.82
CA PRO A 61 -16.69 16.25 -9.97
C PRO A 61 -16.87 17.11 -8.71
N LYS A 62 -17.23 16.51 -7.58
CA LYS A 62 -17.28 17.12 -6.23
C LYS A 62 -16.75 16.19 -5.13
N GLY A 63 -15.98 15.16 -5.52
CA GLY A 63 -15.39 14.18 -4.60
C GLY A 63 -14.39 14.83 -3.66
N ASN A 64 -14.45 14.47 -2.38
CA ASN A 64 -13.64 15.01 -1.29
C ASN A 64 -13.32 13.91 -0.26
N ASP A 65 -12.36 14.14 0.63
CA ASP A 65 -11.92 13.11 1.59
C ASP A 65 -13.08 12.63 2.50
N THR A 66 -14.05 13.49 2.81
CA THR A 66 -15.22 13.14 3.62
C THR A 66 -16.17 12.21 2.87
N SER A 67 -16.46 12.45 1.60
CA SER A 67 -17.30 11.55 0.79
C SER A 67 -16.61 10.22 0.50
N PHE A 68 -15.29 10.22 0.25
CA PHE A 68 -14.47 9.00 0.21
C PHE A 68 -14.58 8.19 1.51
N LEU A 69 -14.36 8.83 2.66
CA LEU A 69 -14.45 8.18 3.98
C LEU A 69 -15.85 7.61 4.24
N SER A 70 -16.92 8.34 3.89
CA SER A 70 -18.30 7.87 4.02
C SER A 70 -18.54 6.58 3.22
N LYS A 71 -18.17 6.58 1.92
CA LYS A 71 -18.26 5.39 1.06
C LYS A 71 -17.44 4.22 1.62
N LEU A 72 -16.22 4.47 2.08
CA LEU A 72 -15.30 3.46 2.59
C LEU A 72 -15.85 2.78 3.85
N ILE A 73 -16.38 3.57 4.79
CA ILE A 73 -17.04 3.07 6.00
C ILE A 73 -18.31 2.28 5.65
N GLU A 74 -19.15 2.80 4.75
CA GLU A 74 -20.38 2.11 4.29
C GLU A 74 -20.06 0.77 3.60
N THR A 75 -18.96 0.70 2.87
CA THR A 75 -18.56 -0.49 2.12
C THR A 75 -17.97 -1.57 3.03
N HIS A 76 -17.02 -1.24 3.91
CA HIS A 76 -16.26 -2.26 4.65
C HIS A 76 -16.65 -2.47 6.12
N LEU A 77 -17.21 -1.48 6.81
CA LEU A 77 -17.45 -1.59 8.27
C LEU A 77 -18.45 -2.71 8.58
N GLY A 78 -18.02 -3.66 9.41
CA GLY A 78 -18.83 -4.84 9.77
C GLY A 78 -18.97 -5.88 8.65
N LYS A 79 -18.30 -5.69 7.50
CA LYS A 79 -18.25 -6.66 6.39
C LYS A 79 -16.85 -7.25 6.18
N SER A 80 -15.79 -6.45 6.39
CA SER A 80 -14.40 -6.93 6.46
C SER A 80 -13.94 -6.92 7.91
N PRO A 81 -13.47 -8.05 8.48
CA PRO A 81 -12.88 -8.07 9.82
C PRO A 81 -11.51 -7.35 9.89
N GLN A 82 -10.93 -6.96 8.75
CA GLN A 82 -9.70 -6.18 8.66
C GLN A 82 -9.94 -4.66 8.70
N PHE A 83 -11.21 -4.18 8.69
CA PHE A 83 -11.56 -2.77 8.68
C PHE A 83 -12.27 -2.32 9.98
N GLY A 84 -11.63 -1.44 10.73
CA GLY A 84 -12.08 -0.96 12.03
C GLY A 84 -12.52 0.51 12.06
N LYS A 85 -13.14 0.92 13.17
CA LYS A 85 -13.40 2.32 13.53
C LYS A 85 -12.55 2.69 14.76
N PRO A 86 -11.99 3.91 14.84
CA PRO A 86 -11.04 4.24 15.89
C PRO A 86 -11.59 4.10 17.31
N SER A 87 -10.81 3.48 18.20
CA SER A 87 -11.24 3.27 19.58
C SER A 87 -11.32 4.58 20.37
N ILE A 88 -12.55 5.05 20.61
CA ILE A 88 -12.86 6.28 21.35
C ILE A 88 -12.40 6.21 22.82
N GLY A 89 -12.19 5.00 23.37
CA GLY A 89 -11.82 4.76 24.76
C GLY A 89 -10.34 5.03 25.11
N GLY A 90 -9.47 5.25 24.14
CA GLY A 90 -8.08 5.62 24.40
C GLY A 90 -7.96 6.99 25.08
N LYS A 91 -7.19 7.09 26.17
CA LYS A 91 -6.81 8.41 26.73
C LYS A 91 -6.22 9.26 25.61
N LYS A 92 -6.79 10.44 25.35
CA LYS A 92 -6.24 11.42 24.40
C LYS A 92 -4.83 11.84 24.84
N LYS A 93 -3.80 11.11 24.40
CA LYS A 93 -2.44 11.65 24.31
C LYS A 93 -2.54 12.86 23.39
N GLN A 94 -2.17 14.02 23.89
CA GLN A 94 -2.17 15.26 23.13
C GLN A 94 -0.96 15.27 22.19
N THR A 95 -1.08 14.55 21.08
CA THR A 95 -0.12 14.51 19.98
C THR A 95 -0.55 15.47 18.89
N ASP A 96 0.41 16.11 18.21
CA ASP A 96 0.17 17.01 17.07
C ASP A 96 -0.34 16.29 15.80
N VAL A 97 -0.58 14.98 15.90
CA VAL A 97 -1.14 14.14 14.83
C VAL A 97 -2.68 14.23 14.88
N PRO A 98 -3.35 14.58 13.76
CA PRO A 98 -4.81 14.55 13.67
C PRO A 98 -5.39 13.16 14.04
N PRO A 99 -6.59 13.10 14.66
CA PRO A 99 -7.18 11.82 15.05
C PRO A 99 -7.41 10.92 13.81
N PRO A 100 -7.22 9.60 13.91
CA PRO A 100 -7.56 8.69 12.83
C PRO A 100 -9.07 8.74 12.52
N HIS A 101 -9.42 8.43 11.27
CA HIS A 101 -10.79 8.40 10.75
C HIS A 101 -11.32 6.96 10.60
N PHE A 102 -10.44 6.01 10.25
CA PHE A 102 -10.70 4.57 10.22
C PHE A 102 -9.46 3.81 10.71
N GLU A 103 -9.59 2.50 10.96
CA GLU A 103 -8.49 1.61 11.31
C GLU A 103 -8.38 0.46 10.30
N VAL A 104 -7.17 -0.05 10.08
CA VAL A 104 -6.92 -1.31 9.36
C VAL A 104 -6.12 -2.24 10.28
N HIS A 105 -6.49 -3.51 10.29
CA HIS A 105 -5.80 -4.55 11.05
C HIS A 105 -4.73 -5.20 10.17
N HIS A 106 -3.46 -4.85 10.40
CA HIS A 106 -2.29 -5.40 9.73
C HIS A 106 -1.69 -6.54 10.57
N TYR A 107 -0.84 -7.38 9.96
CA TYR A 107 -0.13 -8.44 10.70
C TYR A 107 0.70 -7.90 11.88
N ALA A 108 1.27 -6.70 11.71
CA ALA A 108 2.06 -6.02 12.74
C ALA A 108 1.22 -5.21 13.75
N GLY A 109 -0.12 -5.27 13.69
CA GLY A 109 -1.06 -4.59 14.58
C GLY A 109 -2.03 -3.63 13.88
N THR A 110 -2.93 -3.04 14.67
CA THR A 110 -3.92 -2.08 14.16
C THR A 110 -3.30 -0.72 13.86
N VAL A 111 -3.54 -0.18 12.66
CA VAL A 111 -3.07 1.15 12.23
C VAL A 111 -4.26 2.07 11.99
N GLY A 112 -4.28 3.22 12.66
CA GLY A 112 -5.28 4.27 12.45
C GLY A 112 -4.90 5.21 11.31
N TYR A 113 -5.79 5.38 10.34
CA TYR A 113 -5.58 6.20 9.14
C TYR A 113 -6.44 7.46 9.15
N ASN A 114 -5.82 8.62 8.86
CA ASN A 114 -6.52 9.88 8.62
C ASN A 114 -6.51 10.20 7.11
N VAL A 115 -7.70 10.42 6.52
CA VAL A 115 -7.86 10.61 5.06
C VAL A 115 -7.60 12.04 4.56
N THR A 116 -7.20 12.98 5.40
CA THR A 116 -7.12 14.41 5.02
C THR A 116 -6.08 14.66 3.92
N GLY A 117 -6.52 15.30 2.84
CA GLY A 117 -5.78 15.56 1.62
C GLY A 117 -5.44 14.30 0.81
N TRP A 118 -6.11 13.16 1.01
CA TRP A 118 -5.82 11.94 0.25
C TRP A 118 -6.16 12.09 -1.22
N LEU A 119 -7.31 12.70 -1.56
CA LEU A 119 -7.67 12.89 -2.96
C LEU A 119 -6.67 13.78 -3.69
N ASP A 120 -6.23 14.88 -3.08
CA ASP A 120 -5.30 15.81 -3.74
C ASP A 120 -3.89 15.22 -3.84
N LYS A 121 -3.43 14.48 -2.82
CA LYS A 121 -2.20 13.68 -2.89
C LYS A 121 -2.26 12.61 -3.99
N ASN A 122 -3.43 12.01 -4.25
CA ASN A 122 -3.56 10.94 -5.25
C ASN A 122 -3.73 11.46 -6.69
N LYS A 123 -4.31 12.65 -6.85
CA LYS A 123 -4.46 13.36 -8.14
C LYS A 123 -3.15 13.97 -8.67
N ASP A 124 -2.21 14.28 -7.77
CA ASP A 124 -0.95 15.00 -8.05
C ASP A 124 -1.13 16.24 -8.95
N PRO A 125 -1.85 17.28 -8.48
CA PRO A 125 -2.27 18.42 -9.31
C PRO A 125 -1.10 19.37 -9.65
N LEU A 126 -0.30 18.99 -10.64
CA LEU A 126 0.69 19.88 -11.25
C LEU A 126 0.01 20.97 -12.10
N ASN A 127 0.65 22.14 -12.18
CA ASN A 127 0.18 23.24 -13.02
C ASN A 127 0.72 23.11 -14.44
N ASP A 128 -0.17 22.84 -15.41
CA ASP A 128 0.18 22.65 -16.83
C ASP A 128 1.07 23.76 -17.41
N SER A 129 0.84 25.03 -17.04
CA SER A 129 1.64 26.16 -17.53
C SER A 129 3.06 26.14 -16.96
N VAL A 130 3.24 25.71 -15.71
CA VAL A 130 4.56 25.55 -15.09
C VAL A 130 5.32 24.41 -15.77
N VAL A 131 4.65 23.27 -16.00
CA VAL A 131 5.23 22.12 -16.72
C VAL A 131 5.61 22.49 -18.17
N GLN A 132 4.79 23.27 -18.87
CA GLN A 132 5.08 23.78 -20.22
C GLN A 132 6.25 24.78 -20.28
N VAL A 133 6.52 25.51 -19.19
CA VAL A 133 7.69 26.39 -19.08
C VAL A 133 8.95 25.59 -18.74
N PHE A 134 8.88 24.64 -17.79
CA PHE A 134 10.03 23.85 -17.38
C PHE A 134 10.52 22.89 -18.47
N SER A 135 9.60 22.23 -19.19
CA SER A 135 9.91 21.41 -20.38
C SER A 135 10.57 22.18 -21.54
N LYS A 136 10.54 23.52 -21.50
CA LYS A 136 11.17 24.42 -22.48
C LYS A 136 12.28 25.29 -21.87
N SER A 137 12.77 24.91 -20.67
CA SER A 137 13.81 25.64 -19.96
C SER A 137 15.14 25.62 -20.71
N GLY A 138 15.89 26.73 -20.64
CA GLY A 138 17.27 26.78 -21.11
C GLY A 138 18.24 25.90 -20.30
N CYS A 139 17.82 25.44 -19.11
CA CYS A 139 18.53 24.41 -18.36
C CYS A 139 18.13 23.02 -18.88
N LYS A 140 19.06 22.33 -19.54
CA LYS A 140 18.83 20.99 -20.15
C LYS A 140 18.19 19.99 -19.17
N LEU A 141 18.75 19.86 -17.97
CA LEU A 141 18.24 18.96 -16.94
C LEU A 141 16.78 19.26 -16.55
N MET A 142 16.38 20.54 -16.53
CA MET A 142 15.00 20.93 -16.25
C MET A 142 14.06 20.57 -17.41
N ALA A 143 14.50 20.78 -18.65
CA ALA A 143 13.74 20.40 -19.84
C ALA A 143 13.60 18.87 -19.96
N GLU A 144 14.65 18.11 -19.59
CA GLU A 144 14.67 16.64 -19.57
C GLU A 144 13.73 16.06 -18.49
N ILE A 145 13.78 16.58 -17.24
CA ILE A 145 12.91 16.11 -16.14
C ILE A 145 11.43 16.36 -16.42
N PHE A 146 11.08 17.50 -17.02
CA PHE A 146 9.69 17.86 -17.34
C PHE A 146 9.27 17.48 -18.77
N PHE A 147 10.07 16.69 -19.49
CA PHE A 147 9.73 16.23 -20.83
C PHE A 147 8.53 15.27 -20.80
N ILE A 148 7.41 15.69 -21.41
CA ILE A 148 6.26 14.82 -21.67
C ILE A 148 6.39 14.26 -23.10
N PRO A 149 6.57 12.94 -23.28
CA PRO A 149 6.55 12.33 -24.61
C PRO A 149 5.18 12.54 -25.29
N PRO A 150 5.12 12.83 -26.60
CA PRO A 150 3.85 12.91 -27.32
C PRO A 150 3.17 11.52 -27.35
N GLU A 151 1.88 11.45 -27.03
CA GLU A 151 1.13 10.19 -27.12
C GLU A 151 1.10 9.69 -28.58
N PRO A 152 1.21 8.37 -28.82
CA PRO A 152 1.29 7.81 -30.16
C PRO A 152 -0.01 8.01 -30.94
N ALA A 153 0.08 8.67 -32.09
CA ALA A 153 -1.04 9.01 -32.96
C ALA A 153 -1.57 7.79 -33.75
N GLY A 154 -2.13 6.80 -33.04
CA GLY A 154 -2.55 5.51 -33.62
C GLY A 154 -3.52 4.71 -32.76
N GLY A 155 -4.68 5.28 -32.42
CA GLY A 155 -5.70 4.59 -31.60
C GLY A 155 -7.10 5.18 -31.72
N ALA A 156 -7.91 4.66 -32.64
CA ALA A 156 -9.31 5.08 -32.82
C ALA A 156 -10.26 4.42 -31.79
N GLY A 157 -10.02 4.67 -30.50
CA GLY A 157 -10.85 4.14 -29.41
C GLY A 157 -10.51 4.76 -28.06
N LYS A 158 -11.46 5.52 -27.49
CA LYS A 158 -11.29 6.41 -26.32
C LYS A 158 -10.15 7.44 -26.48
N LYS A 159 -10.51 8.70 -26.76
CA LYS A 159 -9.63 9.84 -26.45
C LYS A 159 -9.34 9.83 -24.95
N LYS A 160 -8.14 9.46 -24.52
CA LYS A 160 -7.63 9.91 -23.23
C LYS A 160 -7.53 11.44 -23.29
N LYS A 161 -8.14 12.14 -22.34
CA LYS A 161 -7.97 13.59 -22.19
C LYS A 161 -6.63 13.83 -21.50
N GLY A 162 -5.76 14.63 -22.12
CA GLY A 162 -4.38 14.87 -21.64
C GLY A 162 -3.54 13.61 -21.36
N THR A 163 -2.87 12.45 -21.45
CA THR A 163 -2.34 11.78 -20.26
C THR A 163 -3.34 11.90 -19.10
N SER A 164 -4.43 11.12 -19.13
CA SER A 164 -5.50 11.20 -18.12
C SER A 164 -4.97 10.82 -16.74
N GLN A 165 -4.85 11.81 -15.83
CA GLN A 165 -4.16 11.75 -14.52
C GLN A 165 -3.95 10.33 -14.01
N GLN A 166 -2.75 9.77 -14.23
CA GLN A 166 -2.41 8.45 -13.71
C GLN A 166 -2.19 8.61 -12.21
N MET A 167 -3.23 8.28 -11.45
CA MET A 167 -3.27 8.48 -10.01
C MET A 167 -2.15 7.70 -9.33
N ILE A 168 -1.59 8.31 -8.29
CA ILE A 168 -0.38 7.82 -7.61
C ILE A 168 -0.58 6.38 -7.09
N SER A 169 -1.76 6.08 -6.55
CA SER A 169 -2.18 4.74 -6.14
C SER A 169 -2.06 3.69 -7.26
N GLY A 170 -2.58 4.01 -8.45
CA GLY A 170 -2.60 3.11 -9.60
C GLY A 170 -1.21 2.90 -10.20
N TYR A 171 -0.37 3.96 -10.22
CA TYR A 171 1.03 3.87 -10.61
C TYR A 171 1.82 2.95 -9.66
N TYR A 172 1.78 3.21 -8.35
CA TYR A 172 2.53 2.39 -7.38
C TYR A 172 1.98 0.96 -7.24
N LYS A 173 0.68 0.74 -7.38
CA LYS A 173 0.08 -0.61 -7.44
C LYS A 173 0.59 -1.38 -8.67
N GLY A 174 0.72 -0.72 -9.82
CA GLY A 174 1.34 -1.30 -11.02
C GLY A 174 2.81 -1.68 -10.79
N GLN A 175 3.62 -0.76 -10.25
CA GLN A 175 5.03 -1.03 -9.92
C GLN A 175 5.19 -2.16 -8.90
N LEU A 176 4.35 -2.19 -7.85
CA LEU A 176 4.37 -3.24 -6.83
C LEU A 176 4.01 -4.61 -7.41
N ASN A 177 3.05 -4.69 -8.34
CA ASN A 177 2.72 -5.95 -9.01
C ASN A 177 3.85 -6.44 -9.92
N ASN A 178 4.55 -5.54 -10.62
CA ASN A 178 5.76 -5.89 -11.37
C ASN A 178 6.86 -6.41 -10.42
N LEU A 179 7.12 -5.73 -9.31
CA LEU A 179 8.08 -6.16 -8.29
C LEU A 179 7.75 -7.55 -7.71
N MET A 180 6.50 -7.79 -7.31
CA MET A 180 6.07 -9.11 -6.81
C MET A 180 6.13 -10.20 -7.88
N THR A 181 6.07 -9.86 -9.17
CA THR A 181 6.27 -10.81 -10.27
C THR A 181 7.75 -11.15 -10.43
N THR A 182 8.64 -10.16 -10.37
CA THR A 182 10.09 -10.38 -10.36
C THR A 182 10.52 -11.24 -9.17
N LEU A 183 10.05 -10.92 -7.95
CA LEU A 183 10.42 -11.66 -6.73
C LEU A 183 10.02 -13.14 -6.79
N ARG A 184 8.84 -13.46 -7.33
CA ARG A 184 8.39 -14.86 -7.54
C ARG A 184 9.24 -15.64 -8.56
N ASN A 185 9.94 -14.93 -9.45
CA ASN A 185 10.84 -15.53 -10.45
C ASN A 185 12.32 -15.56 -9.98
N THR A 186 12.56 -15.41 -8.68
CA THR A 186 13.89 -15.46 -8.06
C THR A 186 13.92 -16.41 -6.87
N HIS A 187 15.12 -16.83 -6.44
CA HIS A 187 15.31 -17.49 -5.15
C HIS A 187 15.61 -16.40 -4.09
N PRO A 188 14.67 -16.09 -3.18
CA PRO A 188 14.83 -15.02 -2.21
C PRO A 188 15.67 -15.46 -1.00
N HIS A 189 16.49 -14.55 -0.50
CA HIS A 189 17.15 -14.68 0.81
C HIS A 189 16.58 -13.64 1.76
N PHE A 190 16.18 -14.07 2.96
CA PHE A 190 15.44 -13.23 3.91
C PHE A 190 16.29 -12.81 5.12
N ILE A 191 16.14 -11.56 5.54
CA ILE A 191 16.77 -11.00 6.75
C ILE A 191 15.69 -10.24 7.54
N ARG A 192 15.27 -10.78 8.69
CA ARG A 192 14.27 -10.16 9.58
C ARG A 192 14.96 -9.21 10.57
N CYS A 193 15.12 -7.95 10.19
CA CYS A 193 15.63 -6.90 11.08
C CYS A 193 14.62 -6.63 12.22
N ILE A 194 15.10 -6.56 13.47
CA ILE A 194 14.29 -6.32 14.67
C ILE A 194 14.68 -4.98 15.29
N ILE A 195 13.70 -4.15 15.66
CA ILE A 195 13.90 -2.89 16.39
C ILE A 195 14.17 -3.21 17.87
N PRO A 196 15.32 -2.82 18.44
CA PRO A 196 15.65 -3.18 19.82
C PRO A 196 14.99 -2.28 20.87
N ASN A 197 14.75 -1.00 20.58
CA ASN A 197 14.10 -0.04 21.47
C ASN A 197 13.49 1.14 20.68
N GLU A 198 12.43 1.77 21.20
CA GLU A 198 11.81 2.94 20.55
C GLU A 198 12.71 4.20 20.57
N LYS A 199 13.60 4.29 21.56
CA LYS A 199 14.46 5.46 21.84
C LYS A 199 15.62 5.63 20.86
N LYS A 200 15.82 4.68 19.94
CA LYS A 200 16.96 4.60 18.99
C LYS A 200 18.33 4.61 19.69
N ALA A 201 18.39 4.15 20.94
CA ALA A 201 19.62 4.11 21.73
C ALA A 201 20.43 2.85 21.43
N ALA A 202 21.75 2.99 21.22
CA ALA A 202 22.65 1.85 21.07
C ALA A 202 22.76 1.04 22.38
N GLY A 203 22.85 -0.29 22.28
CA GLY A 203 23.02 -1.19 23.43
C GLY A 203 21.79 -1.39 24.34
N VAL A 204 20.69 -0.68 24.09
CA VAL A 204 19.43 -0.83 24.85
C VAL A 204 18.48 -1.80 24.15
N VAL A 205 17.91 -2.76 24.88
CA VAL A 205 16.93 -3.72 24.35
C VAL A 205 15.68 -3.76 25.23
N GLU A 206 14.52 -3.54 24.63
CA GLU A 206 13.21 -3.51 25.27
C GLU A 206 12.47 -4.83 24.95
N ALA A 207 12.64 -5.84 25.81
CA ALA A 207 12.17 -7.21 25.56
C ALA A 207 10.69 -7.34 25.13
N PRO A 208 9.71 -6.57 25.67
CA PRO A 208 8.33 -6.62 25.18
C PRO A 208 8.17 -6.18 23.71
N LEU A 209 8.96 -5.18 23.26
CA LEU A 209 8.97 -4.69 21.88
C LEU A 209 9.57 -5.74 20.93
N VAL A 210 10.63 -6.43 21.37
CA VAL A 210 11.23 -7.55 20.63
C VAL A 210 10.27 -8.73 20.53
N LEU A 211 9.61 -9.12 21.64
CA LEU A 211 8.63 -10.20 21.66
C LEU A 211 7.40 -9.91 20.78
N HIS A 212 6.97 -8.65 20.68
CA HIS A 212 5.91 -8.25 19.75
C HIS A 212 6.34 -8.39 18.28
N GLN A 213 7.62 -8.19 17.96
CA GLN A 213 8.16 -8.30 16.60
C GLN A 213 8.61 -9.72 16.20
N LEU A 214 8.58 -10.69 17.14
CA LEU A 214 8.92 -12.10 16.89
C LEU A 214 7.69 -13.02 16.81
N ARG A 215 6.51 -12.47 17.10
CA ARG A 215 5.21 -13.06 16.74
C ARG A 215 4.92 -12.85 15.25
#